data_AF-A0A1Q9PDD7-F1
#
_entry.id   AF-A0A1Q9PDD7-F1
#
_cell.length_a   1.000
_cell.length_b   1.000
_cell.length_c   1.000
_cell.angle_alpha   90.00
_cell.angle_beta   90.00
_cell.angle_gamma   90.00
#
_symmetry.space_group_name_H-M   'P 1'
#
loop_
_entity.id
_entity.type
_entity.pdbx_description
1 polymer ?
#
loop_
_entity_poly.entity_id
_entity_poly.type
_entity_poly.pdbx_seq_one_letter_code
_entity_poly.pdbx_strand_id
1 'polypeptide(L)'
;MLGKTHSINPLLFKDMMIKSEEHILEEKENINAINVFPIPDGDTGSNIYYTLRTIVEEVKSIDEGNGNKVFQAISKGSFIGAK
;
A
#
# COMPACT_ATOMS: atom_id res chain seq x y z
N MET A 1 -28.01 15.87 -11.02
CA MET A 1 -26.73 16.49 -10.59
C MET A 1 -25.65 15.43 -10.67
N LEU A 2 -24.76 15.49 -11.66
CA LEU A 2 -23.52 14.72 -11.62
C LEU A 2 -22.64 15.40 -10.55
N GLY A 3 -22.39 14.72 -9.44
CA GLY A 3 -21.55 15.25 -8.36
C GLY A 3 -20.16 15.59 -8.88
N LYS A 4 -19.52 16.63 -8.32
CA LYS A 4 -18.12 16.97 -8.63
C LYS A 4 -17.24 15.74 -8.40
N THR A 5 -16.59 15.26 -9.45
CA THR A 5 -15.57 14.21 -9.36
C THR A 5 -14.24 14.85 -8.98
N HIS A 6 -13.65 14.39 -7.87
CA HIS A 6 -12.26 14.68 -7.52
C HIS A 6 -11.37 13.67 -8.25
N SER A 7 -10.32 14.16 -8.93
CA SER A 7 -9.31 13.31 -9.56
C SER A 7 -8.08 13.18 -8.67
N ILE A 8 -7.48 11.98 -8.64
CA ILE A 8 -6.21 11.70 -7.98
C ILE A 8 -5.16 11.51 -9.08
N ASN A 9 -4.00 12.16 -8.96
CA ASN A 9 -2.88 11.94 -9.86
C ASN A 9 -2.29 10.54 -9.61
N PRO A 10 -2.33 9.61 -10.58
CA PRO A 10 -1.88 8.25 -10.36
C PRO A 10 -0.37 8.14 -10.09
N LEU A 11 0.46 8.97 -10.72
CA LEU A 11 1.91 8.93 -10.53
C LEU A 11 2.29 9.44 -9.14
N LEU A 12 1.65 10.52 -8.68
CA LEU A 12 1.82 10.97 -7.30
C LEU A 12 1.39 9.88 -6.31
N PHE A 13 0.28 9.19 -6.58
CA PHE A 13 -0.18 8.11 -5.70
C PHE A 13 0.76 6.90 -5.71
N LYS A 14 1.40 6.58 -6.85
CA LYS A 14 2.50 5.59 -6.93
C LYS A 14 3.64 5.98 -6.00
N ASP A 15 4.10 7.24 -6.06
CA ASP A 15 5.19 7.72 -5.21
C ASP A 15 4.82 7.69 -3.73
N MET A 16 3.57 8.02 -3.41
CA MET A 16 3.03 7.89 -2.05
C MET A 16 3.09 6.44 -1.56
N MET A 17 2.69 5.44 -2.37
CA MET A 17 2.79 4.02 -1.97
C MET A 17 4.23 3.60 -1.71
N ILE A 18 5.19 4.04 -2.54
CA ILE A 18 6.62 3.77 -2.34
C ILE A 18 7.11 4.36 -1.02
N LYS A 19 6.75 5.61 -0.71
CA LYS A 19 7.13 6.23 0.57
C LYS A 19 6.40 5.66 1.77
N SER A 20 5.16 5.21 1.61
CA SER A 20 4.44 4.50 2.65
C SER A 20 5.12 3.17 3.02
N GLU A 21 5.60 2.40 2.04
CA GLU A 21 6.33 1.15 2.32
C GLU A 21 7.61 1.39 3.11
N GLU A 22 8.41 2.39 2.73
CA GLU A 22 9.63 2.79 3.46
C GLU A 22 9.30 3.18 4.91
N HIS A 23 8.30 4.04 5.11
CA HIS A 23 7.94 4.50 6.46
C HIS A 23 7.35 3.38 7.33
N ILE A 24 6.53 2.50 6.76
CA ILE A 24 5.95 1.38 7.50
C ILE A 24 7.02 0.34 7.85
N LEU A 25 8.07 0.18 7.05
CA LEU A 25 9.21 -0.66 7.42
C LEU A 25 9.91 -0.12 8.67
N GLU A 26 10.10 1.19 8.78
CA GLU A 26 10.70 1.85 9.95
C GLU A 26 9.82 1.70 11.21
N GLU A 27 8.50 1.84 11.06
CA GLU A 27 7.54 1.75 12.16
C GLU A 27 7.01 0.33 12.44
N LYS A 28 7.51 -0.68 11.72
CA LYS A 28 6.95 -2.04 11.70
C LYS A 28 6.77 -2.63 13.10
N GLU A 29 7.78 -2.50 13.95
CA GLU A 29 7.74 -3.05 15.32
C GLU A 29 6.80 -2.26 16.23
N ASN A 30 6.71 -0.93 16.06
CA ASN A 30 5.74 -0.13 16.79
C ASN A 30 4.31 -0.53 16.41
N ILE A 31 4.06 -0.83 15.13
CA ILE A 31 2.75 -1.25 14.63
C ILE A 31 2.41 -2.69 15.04
N ASN A 32 3.40 -3.60 15.07
CA ASN A 32 3.23 -4.96 15.61
C ASN A 32 2.66 -4.92 17.05
N ALA A 33 2.99 -3.90 17.84
CA ALA A 33 2.51 -3.73 19.19
C ALA A 33 1.08 -3.15 19.32
N ILE A 34 0.44 -2.71 18.23
CA ILE A 34 -0.89 -2.07 18.27
C ILE A 34 -2.02 -3.09 18.42
N ASN A 35 -1.94 -4.24 17.75
CA ASN A 35 -3.00 -5.24 17.81
C ASN A 35 -2.82 -6.19 19.00
N VAL A 36 -3.59 -5.95 20.05
CA VAL A 36 -3.47 -6.61 21.36
C VAL A 36 -4.70 -7.43 21.75
N PHE A 37 -5.60 -7.78 20.81
CA PHE A 37 -6.86 -8.50 21.10
C PHE A 37 -7.18 -9.64 20.12
N PRO A 38 -7.69 -10.81 20.58
CA PRO A 38 -7.65 -11.35 21.93
C PRO A 38 -6.31 -12.03 22.27
N ILE A 39 -5.46 -12.27 21.27
CA ILE A 39 -4.11 -12.83 21.39
C ILE A 39 -3.16 -11.91 20.61
N PRO A 40 -2.08 -11.41 21.20
CA PRO A 40 -1.09 -10.61 20.48
C PRO A 40 -0.29 -11.53 19.56
N ASP A 41 -0.69 -11.61 18.30
CA ASP A 41 0.06 -12.35 17.27
C ASP A 41 1.33 -11.58 16.83
N GLY A 42 1.44 -10.30 17.23
CA GLY A 42 2.64 -9.49 17.11
C GLY A 42 3.07 -9.24 15.67
N ASP A 43 2.16 -9.41 14.71
CA ASP A 43 2.44 -9.47 13.29
C ASP A 43 1.74 -8.37 12.48
N THR A 44 0.97 -7.48 13.12
CA THR A 44 0.15 -6.48 12.41
C THR A 44 0.98 -5.54 11.53
N GLY A 45 2.12 -5.05 12.04
CA GLY A 45 3.04 -4.26 11.24
C GLY A 45 3.66 -5.07 10.10
N SER A 46 3.97 -6.35 10.36
CA SER A 46 4.46 -7.27 9.34
C SER A 46 3.44 -7.50 8.21
N ASN A 47 2.17 -7.73 8.53
CA ASN A 47 1.10 -7.95 7.55
C ASN A 47 0.85 -6.70 6.70
N ILE A 48 0.85 -5.51 7.31
CA ILE A 48 0.74 -4.24 6.57
C ILE A 48 1.97 -4.02 5.69
N TYR A 49 3.18 -4.24 6.22
CA TYR A 49 4.42 -4.12 5.45
C TYR A 49 4.44 -5.06 4.25
N TYR A 50 4.10 -6.34 4.41
CA TYR A 50 4.05 -7.29 3.30
C TYR A 50 3.02 -6.91 2.25
N THR A 51 1.85 -6.42 2.67
CA THR A 51 0.83 -5.89 1.74
C THR A 51 1.39 -4.72 0.92
N LEU A 52 2.00 -3.72 1.59
CA LEU A 52 2.61 -2.57 0.93
C LEU A 52 3.77 -2.96 0.02
N ARG A 53 4.59 -3.92 0.44
CA ARG A 53 5.71 -4.40 -0.36
C ARG A 53 5.24 -4.96 -1.69
N THR A 54 4.21 -5.80 -1.69
CA THR A 54 3.64 -6.35 -2.92
C THR A 54 2.98 -5.27 -3.79
N ILE A 55 2.31 -4.29 -3.18
CA ILE A 55 1.80 -3.10 -3.91
C ILE A 55 2.96 -2.38 -4.60
N VAL A 56 4.05 -2.10 -3.89
CA VAL A 56 5.23 -1.39 -4.41
C VAL A 56 5.88 -2.15 -5.56
N GLU A 57 5.99 -3.46 -5.47
CA GLU A 57 6.51 -4.31 -6.55
C GLU A 57 5.64 -4.21 -7.82
N GLU A 58 4.31 -4.24 -7.68
CA GLU A 58 3.39 -4.09 -8.81
C GLU A 58 3.46 -2.68 -9.43
N VAL A 59 3.44 -1.60 -8.63
CA VAL A 59 3.45 -0.23 -9.19
C VAL A 59 4.81 0.19 -9.73
N LYS A 60 5.92 -0.37 -9.24
CA LYS A 60 7.27 -0.12 -9.80
C LYS A 60 7.41 -0.64 -11.22
N SER A 61 6.64 -1.66 -11.61
CA SER A 61 6.59 -2.17 -12.99
C SER A 61 5.85 -1.25 -13.98
N ILE A 62 5.18 -0.21 -13.50
CA ILE A 62 4.40 0.72 -14.32
C ILE A 62 5.26 1.92 -14.73
N ASP A 63 5.48 2.06 -16.04
CA ASP A 63 6.12 3.26 -16.63
C ASP A 63 5.23 4.50 -16.50
N GLU A 64 5.85 5.69 -16.52
CA GLU A 64 5.15 6.98 -16.39
C GLU A 64 4.06 7.20 -17.45
N GLY A 65 4.29 6.71 -18.68
CA GLY A 65 3.32 6.76 -19.79
C GLY A 65 2.06 5.91 -19.56
N ASN A 66 2.05 5.04 -18.54
CA ASN A 66 0.97 4.12 -18.22
C ASN A 66 0.33 4.41 -16.84
N GLY A 67 0.34 5.67 -16.39
CA GLY A 67 -0.19 6.06 -15.07
C GLY A 67 -1.63 5.60 -14.80
N ASN A 68 -2.47 5.44 -15.83
CA ASN A 68 -3.83 4.89 -15.70
C ASN A 68 -3.88 3.46 -15.13
N LYS A 69 -2.79 2.70 -15.18
CA LYS A 69 -2.69 1.34 -14.63
C LYS A 69 -2.31 1.29 -13.16
N VAL A 70 -1.87 2.40 -12.55
CA VAL A 70 -1.38 2.42 -11.16
C VAL A 70 -2.43 1.87 -10.19
N PHE A 71 -3.68 2.32 -10.26
CA PHE A 71 -4.72 1.84 -9.35
C PHE A 71 -5.06 0.35 -9.52
N GLN A 72 -4.94 -0.17 -10.75
CA GLN A 72 -5.09 -1.61 -11.00
C GLN A 72 -3.95 -2.41 -10.39
N ALA A 73 -2.71 -1.92 -10.53
CA ALA A 73 -1.52 -2.50 -9.91
C ALA A 73 -1.61 -2.48 -8.38
N ILE A 74 -2.09 -1.38 -7.78
CA ILE A 74 -2.34 -1.28 -6.33
C ILE A 74 -3.38 -2.32 -5.91
N SER A 75 -4.53 -2.38 -6.58
CA SER A 75 -5.58 -3.35 -6.25
C SER A 75 -5.08 -4.80 -6.31
N LYS A 76 -4.34 -5.14 -7.38
CA LYS A 76 -3.72 -6.46 -7.54
C LYS A 76 -2.69 -6.75 -6.44
N GLY A 77 -1.79 -5.81 -6.18
CA GLY A 77 -0.75 -5.96 -5.16
C GLY A 77 -1.33 -6.11 -3.75
N SER A 78 -2.36 -5.32 -3.42
CA SER A 78 -3.09 -5.46 -2.15
C SER A 78 -3.71 -6.84 -2.00
N PHE A 79 -4.34 -7.36 -3.05
CA PHE A 79 -4.99 -8.67 -3.00
C PHE A 79 -3.99 -9.82 -2.84
N ILE A 80 -2.83 -9.74 -3.51
CA ILE A 80 -1.78 -10.77 -3.42
C ILE A 80 -1.02 -10.70 -2.09
N GLY A 81 -0.74 -9.48 -1.61
CA GLY A 81 0.09 -9.25 -0.42
C GLY A 81 -0.66 -9.31 0.91
N ALA A 82 -1.99 -9.23 0.89
CA ALA A 82 -2.81 -9.34 2.09
C ALA A 82 -2.61 -10.71 2.75
N LYS A 83 -2.26 -10.68 4.04
CA LYS A 83 -2.08 -11.84 4.92
C LYS A 83 -2.85 -11.63 6.21
#